data_AF-A0A357ILF4-F1
#
_entry.id   AF-A0A357ILF4-F1
#
_cell.length_a   1.000
_cell.length_b   1.000
_cell.length_c   1.000
_cell.angle_alpha   90.00
_cell.angle_beta   90.00
_cell.angle_gamma   90.00
#
_symmetry.space_group_name_H-M   'P 1'
#
loop_
_entity.id
_entity.type
_entity.pdbx_description
1 polymer ?
#
loop_
_entity_poly.entity_id
_entity_poly.type
_entity_poly.pdbx_seq_one_letter_code
_entity_poly.pdbx_strand_id
1 'polypeptide(L)'
;MKKVNNQKRRDIILIGLLFILLGGTFVLFNMLAFKDDAAMAHVYYGNSTDPIVSIDFTKQTVEKFYDQEVPSTFTSTFPMIDENQQTITLLGDYTINGVRQIVVIQYNFERRSVQIIQEESPNNICSREGESTGWPLICLPNRIRVEFVTNQGDFTV
;
A
#
# COMPACT_ATOMS: atom_id res chain seq x y z
N MET A 1 51.89 -4.12 -36.28
CA MET A 1 51.44 -3.59 -34.98
C MET A 1 50.29 -2.62 -35.21
N LYS A 2 49.06 -2.99 -34.82
CA LYS A 2 47.85 -2.17 -35.03
C LYS A 2 47.83 -1.10 -33.93
N LYS A 3 48.15 0.16 -34.29
CA LYS A 3 48.13 1.31 -33.37
C LYS A 3 46.68 1.51 -32.93
N VAL A 4 46.29 0.96 -31.77
CA VAL A 4 44.96 1.17 -31.20
C VAL A 4 44.81 2.68 -31.01
N ASN A 5 43.91 3.27 -31.79
CA ASN A 5 43.73 4.71 -31.87
C ASN A 5 43.33 5.23 -30.48
N ASN A 6 44.21 5.98 -29.81
CA ASN A 6 44.01 6.51 -28.45
C ASN A 6 42.69 7.29 -28.30
N GLN A 7 42.15 7.84 -29.40
CA GLN A 7 40.82 8.44 -29.42
C GLN A 7 39.71 7.46 -29.06
N LYS A 8 39.71 6.24 -29.62
CA LYS A 8 38.66 5.23 -29.34
C LYS A 8 38.64 4.81 -27.87
N ARG A 9 39.80 4.77 -27.20
CA ARG A 9 39.86 4.47 -25.75
C ARG A 9 39.32 5.63 -24.92
N ARG A 10 39.62 6.87 -25.29
CA ARG A 10 39.10 8.06 -24.62
C ARG A 10 37.59 8.18 -24.77
N ASP A 11 37.06 7.89 -25.95
CA ASP A 11 35.62 7.98 -26.22
C ASP A 11 34.82 6.92 -25.45
N ILE A 12 35.36 5.70 -25.30
CA ILE A 12 34.73 4.66 -24.45
C ILE A 12 34.71 5.08 -22.98
N ILE A 13 35.79 5.71 -22.47
CA ILE A 13 35.84 6.21 -21.10
C ILE A 13 34.81 7.34 -20.91
N LEU A 14 34.71 8.27 -21.86
CA LEU A 14 33.73 9.36 -21.83
C LEU A 14 32.29 8.85 -21.85
N ILE A 15 31.99 7.87 -22.71
CA ILE A 15 30.66 7.25 -22.80
C ILE A 15 30.33 6.51 -21.49
N GLY A 16 31.28 5.75 -20.94
CA GLY A 16 31.08 5.04 -19.67
C GLY A 16 30.81 6.01 -18.51
N LEU A 17 31.56 7.11 -18.43
CA LEU A 17 31.39 8.11 -17.39
C LEU A 17 30.05 8.84 -17.52
N LEU A 18 29.61 9.13 -18.75
CA LEU A 18 28.29 9.70 -19.02
C LEU A 18 27.16 8.76 -18.57
N PHE A 19 27.27 7.45 -18.86
CA PHE A 19 26.30 6.46 -18.42
C PHE A 19 26.22 6.33 -16.90
N ILE A 20 27.36 6.35 -16.21
CA ILE A 20 27.40 6.33 -14.74
C ILE A 20 26.78 7.60 -14.17
N LEU A 21 27.05 8.77 -14.77
CA LEU A 21 26.54 10.04 -14.29
C LEU A 21 25.02 10.13 -14.47
N LEU A 22 24.51 9.81 -15.66
CA LEU A 22 23.07 9.80 -15.97
C LEU A 22 22.33 8.67 -15.21
N GLY A 23 22.89 7.47 -15.19
CA GLY A 23 22.30 6.34 -14.47
C GLY A 23 22.30 6.56 -12.96
N GLY A 24 23.40 7.09 -12.42
CA GLY A 24 23.52 7.42 -11.00
C GLY A 24 22.57 8.53 -10.57
N THR A 25 22.45 9.60 -11.36
CA THR A 25 21.44 10.65 -11.10
C THR A 25 20.02 10.12 -11.22
N PHE A 26 19.71 9.26 -12.20
CA PHE A 26 18.40 8.63 -12.33
C PHE A 26 18.05 7.74 -11.12
N VAL A 27 18.99 6.91 -10.63
CA VAL A 27 18.76 6.06 -9.46
C VAL A 27 18.60 6.91 -8.19
N LEU A 28 19.46 7.92 -7.99
CA LEU A 28 19.34 8.85 -6.86
C LEU A 28 18.02 9.62 -6.88
N PHE A 29 17.60 10.08 -8.05
CA PHE A 29 16.33 10.78 -8.22
C PHE A 29 15.15 9.88 -7.87
N ASN A 30 15.10 8.65 -8.39
CA ASN A 30 14.04 7.70 -8.04
C ASN A 30 14.03 7.37 -6.54
N MET A 31 15.18 7.16 -5.90
CA MET A 31 15.23 6.88 -4.46
C MET A 31 14.73 8.04 -3.59
N LEU A 32 14.80 9.28 -4.06
CA LEU A 32 14.39 10.47 -3.31
C LEU A 32 12.97 10.92 -3.67
N ALA A 33 12.55 10.79 -4.93
CA ALA A 33 11.25 11.26 -5.41
C ALA A 33 10.07 10.38 -4.97
N PHE A 34 10.28 9.08 -4.71
CA PHE A 34 9.22 8.17 -4.25
C PHE A 34 9.02 8.14 -2.72
N LYS A 35 9.45 9.19 -2.00
CA LYS A 35 9.21 9.36 -0.56
C LYS A 35 8.12 10.41 -0.27
N ASP A 36 7.13 10.50 -1.14
CA ASP A 36 5.91 11.22 -0.76
C ASP A 36 5.14 10.31 0.20
N ASP A 37 5.35 10.54 1.49
CA ASP A 37 4.63 9.83 2.55
C ASP A 37 3.12 10.05 2.39
N ALA A 38 2.35 8.96 2.48
CA ALA A 38 0.90 9.06 2.50
C ALA A 38 0.42 9.90 3.69
N ALA A 39 -0.50 10.82 3.42
CA ALA A 39 -1.13 11.65 4.45
C ALA A 39 -2.31 10.90 5.10
N MET A 40 -3.05 10.13 4.30
CA MET A 40 -4.16 9.31 4.74
C MET A 40 -4.19 7.97 4.00
N ALA A 41 -4.81 6.97 4.61
CA ALA A 41 -5.22 5.73 3.96
C ALA A 41 -6.72 5.51 4.14
N HIS A 42 -7.41 5.24 3.03
CA HIS A 42 -8.82 4.92 2.98
C HIS A 42 -9.00 3.43 2.77
N VAL A 43 -9.70 2.79 3.69
CA VAL A 43 -10.09 1.38 3.59
C VAL A 43 -11.50 1.32 3.04
N TYR A 44 -11.69 0.55 1.97
CA TYR A 44 -13.00 0.33 1.36
C TYR A 44 -13.37 -1.13 1.43
N TYR A 45 -14.67 -1.39 1.55
CA TYR A 45 -15.26 -2.72 1.54
C TYR A 45 -16.41 -2.80 0.51
N GLY A 46 -16.44 -3.90 -0.23
CA GLY A 46 -17.49 -4.18 -1.20
C GLY A 46 -17.35 -3.33 -2.47
N ASN A 47 -18.47 -2.80 -2.96
CA ASN A 47 -18.53 -1.91 -4.13
C ASN A 47 -18.76 -0.44 -3.73
N SER A 48 -18.59 -0.11 -2.45
CA SER A 48 -18.76 1.26 -1.98
C SER A 48 -17.68 2.18 -2.58
N THR A 49 -18.12 3.36 -2.99
CA THR A 49 -17.23 4.48 -3.34
C THR A 49 -16.76 5.24 -2.10
N ASP A 50 -17.48 5.09 -0.98
CA ASP A 50 -17.14 5.72 0.29
C ASP A 50 -16.32 4.76 1.16
N PRO A 51 -15.28 5.26 1.85
CA PRO A 51 -14.45 4.44 2.71
C PRO A 51 -15.24 3.95 3.93
N ILE A 52 -14.99 2.72 4.36
CA ILE A 52 -15.55 2.17 5.61
C ILE A 52 -14.78 2.70 6.82
N VAL A 53 -13.46 2.84 6.68
CA VAL A 53 -12.55 3.38 7.68
C VAL A 53 -11.49 4.24 7.00
N SER A 54 -11.12 5.35 7.63
CA SER A 54 -9.98 6.18 7.20
C SER A 54 -8.95 6.29 8.32
N ILE A 55 -7.68 6.21 7.94
CA ILE A 55 -6.53 6.40 8.82
C ILE A 55 -5.87 7.71 8.42
N ASP A 56 -5.88 8.70 9.31
CA ASP A 56 -5.17 9.96 9.12
C ASP A 56 -3.81 9.87 9.82
N PHE A 57 -2.75 9.70 9.03
CA PHE A 57 -1.38 9.57 9.56
C PHE A 57 -0.83 10.89 10.08
N THR A 58 -1.41 12.02 9.67
CA THR A 58 -0.98 13.35 10.10
C THR A 58 -1.55 13.69 11.47
N LYS A 59 -2.84 13.40 11.67
CA LYS A 59 -3.53 13.60 12.95
C LYS A 59 -3.39 12.43 13.92
N GLN A 60 -2.89 11.29 13.44
CA GLN A 60 -2.81 10.03 14.17
C GLN A 60 -4.17 9.55 14.68
N THR A 61 -5.18 9.63 13.81
CA THR A 61 -6.56 9.26 14.13
C THR A 61 -7.11 8.23 13.15
N VAL A 62 -8.02 7.39 13.63
CA VAL A 62 -8.78 6.47 12.79
C VAL A 62 -10.27 6.81 12.90
N GLU A 63 -10.94 6.99 11.77
CA GLU A 63 -12.36 7.34 11.70
C GLU A 63 -13.15 6.23 11.01
N LYS A 64 -14.22 5.77 11.67
CA LYS A 64 -15.18 4.81 11.12
C LYS A 64 -16.37 5.57 10.53
N PHE A 65 -16.76 5.23 9.29
CA PHE A 65 -17.90 5.85 8.62
C PHE A 65 -19.19 5.04 8.74
N TYR A 66 -19.10 3.71 8.60
CA TYR A 66 -20.27 2.84 8.67
C TYR A 66 -19.91 1.42 9.14
N ASP A 67 -20.93 0.69 9.59
CA ASP A 67 -20.82 -0.72 9.99
C ASP A 67 -21.23 -1.65 8.84
N GLN A 68 -20.60 -2.82 8.77
CA GLN A 68 -20.94 -3.88 7.83
C GLN A 68 -22.24 -4.57 8.25
N GLU A 69 -23.05 -4.95 7.27
CA GLU A 69 -24.17 -5.87 7.49
C GLU A 69 -23.61 -7.28 7.72
N VAL A 70 -23.59 -7.69 9.00
CA VAL A 70 -23.04 -8.97 9.43
C VAL A 70 -24.15 -10.01 9.58
N PRO A 71 -23.99 -11.25 9.05
CA PRO A 71 -24.93 -12.33 9.33
C PRO A 71 -25.01 -12.63 10.83
N SER A 72 -26.16 -13.11 11.31
CA SER A 72 -26.40 -13.43 12.72
C SER A 72 -25.49 -14.52 13.30
N THR A 73 -24.68 -15.17 12.47
CA THR A 73 -23.65 -16.12 12.89
C THR A 73 -22.46 -15.44 13.58
N PHE A 74 -22.28 -14.14 13.39
CA PHE A 74 -21.23 -13.35 14.02
C PHE A 74 -21.81 -12.51 15.16
N THR A 75 -21.17 -12.55 16.33
CA THR A 75 -21.56 -11.77 17.52
C THR A 75 -20.96 -10.36 17.51
N SER A 76 -19.95 -10.12 16.68
CA SER A 76 -19.20 -8.87 16.63
C SER A 76 -19.71 -7.95 15.52
N THR A 77 -19.63 -6.64 15.76
CA THR A 77 -19.83 -5.60 14.75
C THR A 77 -18.53 -5.31 14.03
N PHE A 78 -18.57 -5.16 12.72
CA PHE A 78 -17.42 -4.79 11.89
C PHE A 78 -17.70 -3.44 11.20
N PRO A 79 -16.68 -2.60 10.95
CA PRO A 79 -15.27 -2.78 11.31
C PRO A 79 -15.03 -2.70 12.82
N MET A 80 -14.13 -3.54 13.32
CA MET A 80 -13.64 -3.46 14.71
C MET A 80 -12.28 -2.79 14.72
N ILE A 81 -12.16 -1.66 15.41
CA ILE A 81 -10.92 -0.87 15.52
C ILE A 81 -10.31 -1.13 16.89
N ASP A 82 -9.08 -1.63 16.92
CA ASP A 82 -8.27 -1.76 18.13
C ASP A 82 -7.11 -0.77 18.05
N GLU A 83 -7.24 0.34 18.77
CA GLU A 83 -6.23 1.41 18.81
C GLU A 83 -4.93 0.97 19.52
N ASN A 84 -5.01 0.02 20.46
CA ASN A 84 -3.83 -0.46 21.19
C ASN A 84 -2.96 -1.34 20.29
N GLN A 85 -3.60 -2.20 19.51
CA GLN A 85 -2.90 -3.07 18.55
C GLN A 85 -2.70 -2.41 17.19
N GLN A 86 -3.28 -1.22 16.98
CA GLN A 86 -3.30 -0.50 15.71
C GLN A 86 -3.85 -1.37 14.57
N THR A 87 -4.99 -2.00 14.82
CA THR A 87 -5.64 -2.88 13.84
C THR A 87 -7.08 -2.49 13.53
N ILE A 88 -7.48 -2.75 12.29
CA ILE A 88 -8.84 -2.65 11.79
C ILE A 88 -9.21 -4.05 11.30
N THR A 89 -10.22 -4.64 11.91
CA THR A 89 -10.74 -5.94 11.52
C THR A 89 -11.99 -5.77 10.68
N LEU A 90 -12.02 -6.42 9.52
CA LEU A 90 -13.15 -6.47 8.60
C LEU A 90 -13.61 -7.90 8.39
N LEU A 91 -14.90 -8.05 8.06
CA LEU A 91 -15.42 -9.30 7.54
C LEU A 91 -15.31 -9.28 6.01
N GLY A 92 -14.46 -10.14 5.45
CA GLY A 92 -14.26 -10.28 4.02
C GLY A 92 -15.38 -11.06 3.33
N ASP A 93 -15.51 -10.88 2.02
CA ASP A 93 -16.50 -11.60 1.21
C ASP A 93 -16.07 -13.01 0.81
N TYR A 94 -14.79 -13.35 0.96
CA TYR A 94 -14.33 -14.70 0.67
C TYR A 94 -14.89 -15.66 1.71
N THR A 95 -15.41 -16.80 1.24
CA THR A 95 -16.00 -17.82 2.11
C THR A 95 -15.24 -19.14 2.02
N ILE A 96 -14.96 -19.74 3.17
CA ILE A 96 -14.50 -21.12 3.29
C ILE A 96 -15.65 -21.92 3.88
N ASN A 97 -16.07 -22.98 3.20
CA ASN A 97 -17.22 -23.81 3.61
C ASN A 97 -18.50 -22.99 3.88
N GLY A 98 -18.72 -21.90 3.12
CA GLY A 98 -19.88 -21.02 3.27
C GLY A 98 -19.79 -19.99 4.41
N VAL A 99 -18.69 -19.94 5.16
CA VAL A 99 -18.45 -18.97 6.23
C VAL A 99 -17.52 -17.87 5.74
N ARG A 100 -17.91 -16.61 5.90
CA ARG A 100 -17.07 -15.44 5.59
C ARG A 100 -15.85 -15.37 6.50
N GLN A 101 -14.73 -14.90 5.96
CA GLN A 101 -13.44 -14.89 6.65
C GLN A 101 -13.06 -13.52 7.19
N ILE A 102 -12.32 -13.53 8.29
CA ILE A 102 -11.83 -12.30 8.93
C ILE A 102 -10.59 -11.81 8.20
N VAL A 103 -10.52 -10.50 8.00
CA VAL A 103 -9.33 -9.81 7.48
C VAL A 103 -8.88 -8.79 8.51
N VAL A 104 -7.62 -8.87 8.92
CA VAL A 104 -7.02 -7.92 9.88
C VAL A 104 -6.02 -7.05 9.15
N ILE A 105 -6.27 -5.75 9.21
CA ILE A 105 -5.45 -4.70 8.63
C ILE A 105 -4.72 -4.01 9.78
N GLN A 106 -3.39 -4.04 9.78
CA GLN A 106 -2.56 -3.29 10.70
C GLN A 106 -2.14 -1.96 10.08
N TYR A 107 -2.13 -0.90 10.88
CA TYR A 107 -1.59 0.39 10.48
C TYR A 107 -0.48 0.82 11.44
N ASN A 108 0.41 1.69 10.98
CA ASN A 108 1.47 2.25 11.81
C ASN A 108 1.60 3.75 11.55
N PHE A 109 1.38 4.56 12.59
CA PHE A 109 1.44 6.02 12.47
C PHE A 109 2.85 6.57 12.25
N GLU A 110 3.88 5.94 12.83
CA GLU A 110 5.27 6.40 12.69
C GLU A 110 5.80 6.17 11.28
N ARG A 111 5.50 5.00 10.72
CA ARG A 111 5.91 4.58 9.37
C ARG A 111 4.92 5.00 8.29
N ARG A 112 3.76 5.54 8.67
CA ARG A 112 2.67 5.97 7.79
C ARG A 112 2.26 4.87 6.81
N SER A 113 2.05 3.70 7.37
CA SER A 113 1.93 2.48 6.59
C SER A 113 0.71 1.66 6.98
N VAL A 114 0.30 0.82 6.05
CA VAL A 114 -0.76 -0.17 6.23
C VAL A 114 -0.26 -1.53 5.73
N GLN A 115 -0.69 -2.59 6.41
CA GLN A 115 -0.40 -3.97 6.03
C GLN A 115 -1.63 -4.83 6.33
N ILE A 116 -1.96 -5.76 5.43
CA ILE A 116 -2.91 -6.85 5.76
C ILE A 116 -2.10 -7.93 6.48
N ILE A 117 -2.37 -8.19 7.75
CA ILE A 117 -1.59 -9.15 8.56
C ILE A 117 -2.27 -10.51 8.70
N GLN A 118 -3.58 -10.57 8.48
CA GLN A 118 -4.35 -11.81 8.53
C GLN A 118 -5.41 -11.83 7.44
N GLU A 119 -5.49 -12.94 6.72
CA GLU A 119 -6.55 -13.29 5.80
C GLU A 119 -6.57 -14.81 5.59
N GLU A 120 -7.66 -15.33 5.04
CA GLU A 120 -7.78 -16.73 4.61
C GLU A 120 -8.14 -16.84 3.12
N SER A 121 -7.70 -15.88 2.30
CA SER A 121 -7.99 -15.89 0.86
C SER A 121 -7.05 -16.82 0.08
N PRO A 122 -7.38 -17.23 -1.16
CA PRO A 122 -6.53 -18.14 -1.93
C PRO A 122 -5.10 -17.62 -2.06
N ASN A 123 -4.14 -18.46 -1.66
CA ASN A 123 -2.69 -18.18 -1.67
C ASN A 123 -2.21 -17.04 -0.77
N ASN A 124 -3.09 -16.47 0.07
CA ASN A 124 -2.79 -15.39 1.02
C ASN A 124 -1.99 -14.26 0.35
N ILE A 125 -2.42 -13.82 -0.83
CA ILE A 125 -1.69 -12.84 -1.63
C ILE A 125 -1.62 -11.50 -0.91
N CYS A 126 -2.75 -11.02 -0.38
CA CYS A 126 -2.88 -9.69 0.22
C CYS A 126 -2.00 -9.54 1.46
N SER A 127 -1.91 -10.59 2.29
CA SER A 127 -1.06 -10.63 3.47
C SER A 127 0.42 -10.82 3.16
N ARG A 128 0.74 -11.40 2.00
CA ARG A 128 2.12 -11.55 1.52
C ARG A 128 2.66 -10.32 0.81
N GLU A 129 1.81 -9.38 0.37
CA GLU A 129 2.25 -8.10 -0.20
C GLU A 129 3.08 -7.29 0.78
N GLY A 130 2.82 -7.44 2.08
CA GLY A 130 3.56 -6.78 3.14
C GLY A 130 3.09 -5.34 3.39
N GLU A 131 3.98 -4.55 3.95
CA GLU A 131 3.70 -3.19 4.39
C GLU A 131 3.80 -2.19 3.24
N SER A 132 2.76 -1.37 3.08
CA SER A 132 2.68 -0.29 2.08
C SER A 132 2.65 1.08 2.76
N THR A 133 3.39 2.03 2.19
CA THR A 133 3.42 3.45 2.62
C THR A 133 2.76 4.39 1.61
N GLY A 134 2.12 3.87 0.56
CA GLY A 134 1.58 4.72 -0.50
C GLY A 134 1.03 4.03 -1.75
N TRP A 135 1.36 2.75 -2.00
CA TRP A 135 0.73 2.01 -3.10
C TRP A 135 -0.54 1.30 -2.61
N PRO A 136 -1.59 1.18 -3.45
CA PRO A 136 -2.83 0.56 -3.03
C PRO A 136 -2.63 -0.92 -2.69
N LEU A 137 -3.31 -1.38 -1.64
CA LEU A 137 -3.39 -2.81 -1.28
C LEU A 137 -4.75 -3.32 -1.71
N ILE A 138 -4.81 -4.36 -2.55
CA ILE A 138 -6.07 -4.83 -3.15
C ILE A 138 -6.28 -6.30 -2.84
N CYS A 139 -7.28 -6.58 -2.00
CA CYS A 139 -7.68 -7.93 -1.67
C CYS A 139 -8.98 -8.32 -2.36
N LEU A 140 -8.86 -8.72 -3.63
CA LEU A 140 -10.01 -9.01 -4.50
C LEU A 140 -10.98 -10.06 -3.93
N PRO A 141 -10.52 -11.23 -3.41
CA PRO A 141 -11.46 -12.25 -2.91
C PRO A 141 -12.28 -11.75 -1.73
N ASN A 142 -11.69 -10.89 -0.90
CA ASN A 142 -12.35 -10.31 0.26
C ASN A 142 -13.10 -9.00 -0.05
N ARG A 143 -12.99 -8.49 -1.29
CA ARG A 143 -13.52 -7.18 -1.72
C ARG A 143 -13.10 -6.05 -0.79
N ILE A 144 -11.84 -6.06 -0.38
CA ILE A 144 -11.23 -5.01 0.44
C ILE A 144 -10.15 -4.34 -0.40
N ARG A 145 -10.11 -3.00 -0.37
CA ARG A 145 -9.01 -2.23 -0.95
C ARG A 145 -8.59 -1.13 0.01
N VAL A 146 -7.30 -0.85 0.05
CA VAL A 146 -6.71 0.28 0.77
C VAL A 146 -6.11 1.21 -0.27
N GLU A 147 -6.52 2.46 -0.26
CA GLU A 147 -5.98 3.51 -1.14
C GLU A 147 -5.32 4.59 -0.29
N PHE A 148 -4.21 5.12 -0.76
CA PHE A 148 -3.46 6.15 -0.05
C PHE A 148 -3.67 7.51 -0.73
N VAL A 149 -3.85 8.54 0.09
CA VAL A 149 -3.93 9.93 -0.35
C VAL A 149 -2.67 10.64 0.12
N THR A 150 -1.93 11.24 -0.81
CA THR A 150 -0.78 12.09 -0.50
C THR A 150 -1.24 13.55 -0.39
N ASN A 151 -0.50 14.37 0.37
CA ASN A 151 -0.83 15.79 0.55
C ASN A 151 -0.56 16.65 -0.72
N GLN A 152 -0.13 16.06 -1.83
CA GLN A 152 0.02 16.79 -3.09
C GLN A 152 -1.28 16.67 -3.88
N GLY A 153 -1.93 17.83 -4.06
CA GLY A 153 -3.24 17.98 -4.64
C GLY A 153 -3.46 17.15 -5.90
N ASP A 154 -4.62 16.51 -5.90
CA ASP A 154 -5.36 16.02 -7.05
C ASP A 154 -5.25 17.01 -8.23
N PHE A 155 -4.29 16.77 -9.12
CA PHE A 155 -4.15 17.48 -10.39
C PHE A 155 -3.91 16.47 -11.51
N THR A 156 -4.97 15.80 -11.95
CA THR A 156 -5.13 15.42 -13.36
C THR A 156 -6.61 15.49 -13.73
N VAL A 157 -7.00 16.53 -14.47
CA VAL A 157 -8.19 16.57 -15.33
C VAL A 157 -7.75 16.26 -16.75
#